data_AF-I9TMC2-F1
#
_entry.id   AF-I9TMC2-F1
#
_cell.length_a   1.000
_cell.length_b   1.000
_cell.length_c   1.000
_cell.angle_alpha   90.00
_cell.angle_beta   90.00
_cell.angle_gamma   90.00
#
_symmetry.space_group_name_H-M   'P 1'
#
loop_
_entity.id
_entity.type
_entity.pdbx_description
1 polymer ?
#
loop_
_entity_poly.entity_id
_entity_poly.type
_entity_poly.pdbx_seq_one_letter_code
_entity_poly.pdbx_strand_id
1 'polypeptide(L)'
;MKRLIILLFIICGFSPLIWAVDGCNQERLSPEEFRAKQKAFIIEKAGLTKEEAAKFFPVYFELQDKKKALNDKAWGLIRKGKDDKTTEAQYAEIMEGVYDARIASDQLERTYYEKYKKILSNKKIYMVQKAEMRFHKELLKKAKK
;
A
#
# COMPACT_ATOMS: atom_id res chain seq x y z
N MET A 1 -8.70 22.23 61.05
CA MET A 1 -7.64 22.71 60.16
C MET A 1 -6.59 21.64 59.95
N LYS A 2 -6.46 21.22 58.69
CA LYS A 2 -5.19 21.05 57.99
C LYS A 2 -4.24 19.91 58.38
N ARG A 3 -4.65 18.78 58.97
CA ARG A 3 -3.78 17.57 59.01
C ARG A 3 -4.44 16.21 58.80
N LEU A 4 -5.77 16.08 58.90
CA LEU A 4 -6.46 14.79 58.67
C LEU A 4 -6.98 14.57 57.23
N ILE A 5 -6.86 15.57 56.35
CA ILE A 5 -7.20 15.44 54.92
C ILE A 5 -6.01 14.86 54.09
N ILE A 6 -4.82 14.74 54.70
CA ILE A 6 -3.61 14.26 54.02
C ILE A 6 -3.52 12.71 54.01
N LEU A 7 -4.34 12.02 54.80
CA LEU A 7 -4.35 10.54 54.90
C LEU A 7 -5.35 9.85 53.95
N LEU A 8 -5.95 10.59 53.02
CA LEU A 8 -6.86 10.05 51.98
C LEU A 8 -6.29 10.17 50.56
N PHE A 9 -5.00 10.44 50.43
CA PHE A 9 -4.27 10.53 49.15
C PHE A 9 -3.28 9.39 48.91
N ILE A 10 -3.24 8.36 49.76
CA ILE A 10 -2.31 7.22 49.66
C ILE A 10 -3.01 5.91 49.23
N ILE A 11 -4.28 5.98 48.78
CA ILE A 11 -5.03 4.82 48.24
C ILE A 11 -5.44 5.02 46.75
N CYS A 12 -4.79 5.95 46.05
CA CYS A 12 -4.96 6.14 44.59
C CYS A 12 -3.62 6.12 43.83
N GLY A 13 -2.58 5.51 44.38
CA GLY A 13 -1.31 5.26 43.70
C GLY A 13 -1.06 3.77 43.63
N PHE A 14 -0.81 3.23 42.43
CA PHE A 14 -0.64 1.82 42.08
C PHE A 14 -1.92 1.04 41.72
N SER A 15 -2.73 1.61 40.81
CA SER A 15 -3.16 0.76 39.69
C SER A 15 -1.95 0.64 38.76
N PRO A 16 -1.34 -0.54 38.54
CA PRO A 16 -0.45 -0.67 37.40
C PRO A 16 -1.26 -0.26 36.18
N LEU A 17 -0.77 0.77 35.47
CA LEU A 17 -1.08 0.94 34.06
C LEU A 17 -0.94 -0.46 33.46
N ILE A 18 -2.05 -1.07 33.09
CA ILE A 18 -2.03 -2.13 32.10
C ILE A 18 -1.41 -1.45 30.89
N TRP A 19 -0.13 -1.71 30.68
CA TRP A 19 0.56 -1.34 29.47
C TRP A 19 -0.24 -1.94 28.32
N ALA A 20 -0.82 -1.03 27.53
CA ALA A 20 -1.35 -1.22 26.20
C ALA A 20 -1.22 -2.63 25.62
N VAL A 21 -2.21 -3.49 25.88
CA VAL A 21 -2.56 -4.57 24.96
C VAL A 21 -3.50 -3.97 23.92
N ASP A 22 -2.92 -3.30 22.91
CA ASP A 22 -3.46 -3.27 21.54
C ASP A 22 -2.54 -2.46 20.61
N GLY A 23 -1.30 -2.93 20.47
CA GLY A 23 -0.36 -2.42 19.49
C GLY A 23 0.28 -3.57 18.74
N CYS A 24 -0.21 -3.85 17.54
CA CYS A 24 0.31 -4.83 16.57
C CYS A 24 -0.27 -6.26 16.60
N ASN A 25 -1.59 -6.41 16.64
CA ASN A 25 -2.24 -7.42 15.79
C ASN A 25 -2.78 -6.73 14.53
N GLN A 26 -1.88 -6.11 13.77
CA GLN A 26 -2.21 -5.85 12.37
C GLN A 26 -2.33 -7.23 11.73
N GLU A 27 -3.55 -7.71 11.46
CA GLU A 27 -3.77 -8.87 10.62
C GLU A 27 -3.08 -8.61 9.28
N ARG A 28 -1.83 -9.09 9.14
CA ARG A 28 -1.06 -8.97 7.92
C ARG A 28 -1.75 -9.85 6.91
N LEU A 29 -2.55 -9.24 6.05
CA LEU A 29 -3.21 -9.94 4.96
C LEU A 29 -2.18 -10.73 4.17
N SER A 30 -2.47 -12.00 3.93
CA SER A 30 -1.68 -12.77 2.98
C SER A 30 -1.75 -12.09 1.60
N PRO A 31 -0.74 -12.27 0.72
CA PRO A 31 -0.79 -11.72 -0.63
C PRO A 31 -2.05 -12.16 -1.40
N GLU A 32 -2.55 -13.37 -1.14
CA GLU A 32 -3.75 -13.91 -1.74
C GLU A 32 -5.02 -13.22 -1.22
N GLU A 33 -5.14 -13.04 0.09
CA GLU A 33 -6.24 -12.31 0.71
C GLU A 33 -6.29 -10.86 0.24
N PHE A 34 -5.12 -10.23 0.11
CA PHE A 34 -5.00 -8.87 -0.42
C PHE A 34 -5.53 -8.81 -1.86
N ARG A 35 -5.06 -9.72 -2.74
CA ARG A 35 -5.52 -9.77 -4.14
C ARG A 35 -7.01 -10.09 -4.21
N ALA A 36 -7.53 -10.97 -3.36
CA ALA A 36 -8.95 -11.30 -3.31
C ALA A 36 -9.80 -10.08 -2.93
N LYS A 37 -9.41 -9.35 -1.87
CA LYS A 37 -10.07 -8.11 -1.46
C LYS A 37 -9.98 -7.03 -2.54
N GLN A 38 -8.83 -6.91 -3.21
CA GLN A 38 -8.63 -5.96 -4.29
C GLN A 38 -9.51 -6.30 -5.50
N LYS A 39 -9.56 -7.58 -5.91
CA LYS A 39 -10.45 -8.06 -6.99
C LYS A 39 -11.90 -7.69 -6.69
N ALA A 40 -12.39 -8.07 -5.51
CA ALA A 40 -13.77 -7.82 -5.10
C ALA A 40 -14.09 -6.31 -5.13
N PHE A 41 -13.21 -5.49 -4.57
CA PHE A 41 -13.39 -4.04 -4.55
C PHE A 41 -13.41 -3.42 -5.94
N ILE A 42 -12.50 -3.84 -6.84
CA ILE A 42 -12.45 -3.33 -8.21
C ILE A 42 -13.68 -3.78 -9.00
N ILE A 43 -14.11 -5.05 -8.89
CA ILE A 43 -15.33 -5.55 -9.54
C ILE A 43 -16.53 -4.70 -9.14
N GLU A 44 -16.72 -4.48 -7.84
CA GLU A 44 -17.84 -3.72 -7.30
C GLU A 44 -17.81 -2.26 -7.77
N LYS A 45 -16.67 -1.57 -7.64
CA LYS A 45 -16.58 -0.14 -7.94
C LYS A 45 -16.50 0.18 -9.43
N ALA A 46 -15.94 -0.72 -10.24
CA ALA A 46 -15.85 -0.53 -11.69
C ALA A 46 -17.01 -1.18 -12.48
N GLY A 47 -17.87 -1.96 -11.82
CA GLY A 47 -19.00 -2.63 -12.45
C GLY A 47 -18.56 -3.62 -13.53
N LEU A 48 -17.55 -4.43 -13.22
CA LEU A 48 -17.04 -5.44 -14.14
C LEU A 48 -17.98 -6.65 -14.17
N THR A 49 -18.31 -7.17 -15.35
CA THR A 49 -19.01 -8.46 -15.46
C THR A 49 -18.06 -9.61 -15.11
N LYS A 50 -18.62 -10.82 -14.94
CA LYS A 50 -17.80 -12.01 -14.66
C LYS A 50 -16.83 -12.29 -15.81
N GLU A 51 -17.28 -12.13 -17.05
CA GLU A 51 -16.50 -12.37 -18.27
C GLU A 51 -15.39 -11.33 -18.43
N GLU A 52 -15.70 -10.06 -18.17
CA GLU A 52 -14.72 -8.97 -18.17
C GLU A 52 -13.66 -9.17 -17.08
N ALA A 53 -14.08 -9.47 -15.86
CA ALA A 53 -13.19 -9.70 -14.73
C ALA A 53 -12.24 -10.89 -14.99
N ALA A 54 -12.76 -11.99 -15.54
CA ALA A 54 -11.96 -13.17 -15.88
C ALA A 54 -10.83 -12.86 -16.87
N LYS A 55 -11.06 -11.96 -17.83
CA LYS A 55 -10.05 -11.52 -18.82
C LYS A 55 -9.15 -10.41 -18.28
N PHE A 56 -9.70 -9.50 -17.48
CA PHE A 56 -9.02 -8.31 -17.00
C PHE A 56 -7.98 -8.62 -15.93
N PHE A 57 -8.33 -9.40 -14.90
CA PHE A 57 -7.46 -9.59 -13.74
C PHE A 57 -6.13 -10.28 -14.03
N PRO A 58 -6.02 -11.28 -14.93
CA PRO A 58 -4.73 -11.84 -15.32
C PRO A 58 -3.75 -10.76 -15.83
N VAL A 59 -4.25 -9.86 -16.69
CA VAL A 59 -3.46 -8.75 -17.25
C VAL A 59 -3.16 -7.69 -16.19
N TYR A 60 -4.13 -7.40 -15.32
CA TYR A 60 -3.98 -6.44 -14.22
C TYR A 60 -2.88 -6.85 -13.22
N PHE A 61 -2.90 -8.11 -12.78
CA PHE A 61 -1.91 -8.60 -11.82
C PHE A 61 -0.53 -8.76 -12.44
N GLU A 62 -0.44 -9.10 -13.73
CA GLU A 62 0.83 -9.09 -14.45
C GLU A 62 1.48 -7.69 -14.43
N LEU A 63 0.70 -6.62 -14.63
CA LEU A 63 1.20 -5.24 -14.51
C LEU A 63 1.66 -4.94 -13.08
N GLN A 64 0.86 -5.28 -12.08
CA GLN A 64 1.22 -5.05 -10.68
C GLN A 64 2.53 -5.74 -10.30
N ASP A 65 2.71 -6.99 -10.74
CA ASP A 65 3.91 -7.77 -10.45
C ASP A 65 5.14 -7.16 -11.13
N LYS A 66 5.02 -6.69 -12.38
CA LYS A 66 6.10 -5.99 -13.09
C LYS A 66 6.44 -4.64 -12.44
N LYS A 67 5.44 -3.85 -12.06
CA LYS A 67 5.65 -2.58 -11.35
C LYS A 67 6.28 -2.81 -9.98
N LYS A 68 5.86 -3.86 -9.26
CA LYS A 68 6.45 -4.24 -7.99
C LYS A 68 7.93 -4.58 -8.15
N ALA A 69 8.29 -5.37 -9.16
CA ALA A 69 9.69 -5.70 -9.42
C ALA A 69 10.56 -4.46 -9.72
N LEU A 70 10.06 -3.49 -10.49
CA LEU A 70 10.75 -2.21 -10.72
C LEU A 70 10.90 -1.40 -9.43
N ASN A 71 9.81 -1.30 -8.66
CA ASN A 71 9.82 -0.59 -7.38
C ASN A 71 10.76 -1.26 -6.36
N ASP A 72 10.79 -2.58 -6.27
CA ASP A 72 11.68 -3.32 -5.37
C ASP A 72 13.15 -3.06 -5.70
N LYS A 73 13.50 -2.97 -7.00
CA LYS A 73 14.84 -2.55 -7.46
C LYS A 73 15.15 -1.12 -7.04
N ALA A 74 14.23 -0.18 -7.27
CA ALA A 74 14.40 1.22 -6.88
C ALA A 74 14.57 1.37 -5.36
N TRP A 75 13.76 0.65 -4.55
CA TRP A 75 13.94 0.61 -3.09
C TRP A 75 15.26 0.00 -2.67
N GLY A 76 15.77 -0.99 -3.42
CA GLY A 76 17.11 -1.52 -3.25
C GLY A 76 18.18 -0.44 -3.39
N LEU A 77 18.08 0.40 -4.42
CA LEU A 77 18.99 1.53 -4.63
C LEU A 77 18.89 2.57 -3.51
N ILE A 78 17.67 3.00 -3.17
CA ILE A 78 17.44 3.96 -2.08
C ILE A 78 18.03 3.49 -0.75
N ARG A 79 17.95 2.18 -0.45
CA ARG A 79 18.54 1.63 0.78
C ARG A 79 20.06 1.73 0.81
N LYS A 80 20.75 1.69 -0.35
CA LYS A 80 22.21 1.85 -0.43
C LYS A 80 22.64 3.25 -0.02
N GLY A 81 21.86 4.28 -0.37
CA GLY A 81 22.15 5.68 -0.01
C GLY A 81 22.02 6.01 1.47
N LYS A 82 21.70 5.04 2.33
CA LYS A 82 21.75 5.20 3.79
C LYS A 82 23.14 4.91 4.38
N ASP A 83 24.06 4.41 3.57
CA ASP A 83 25.44 4.17 4.00
C ASP A 83 26.18 5.52 4.11
N ASP A 84 26.76 5.80 5.28
CA ASP A 84 27.52 7.02 5.57
C ASP A 84 28.73 7.22 4.64
N LYS A 85 29.16 6.17 3.93
CA LYS A 85 30.26 6.20 2.95
C LYS A 85 29.79 6.48 1.52
N THR A 86 28.48 6.65 1.30
CA THR A 86 27.95 6.92 -0.03
C THR A 86 28.49 8.26 -0.55
N THR A 87 29.12 8.24 -1.72
CA THR A 87 29.66 9.44 -2.36
C THR A 87 28.59 10.17 -3.17
N GLU A 88 28.80 11.45 -3.49
CA GLU A 88 27.92 12.23 -4.37
C GLU A 88 27.67 11.55 -5.73
N ALA A 89 28.70 10.91 -6.30
CA ALA A 89 28.56 10.16 -7.55
C ALA A 89 27.63 8.94 -7.37
N GLN A 90 27.74 8.22 -6.26
CA GLN A 90 26.85 7.10 -5.96
C GLN A 90 25.42 7.56 -5.66
N TYR A 91 25.22 8.72 -5.04
CA TYR A 91 23.90 9.32 -4.90
C TYR A 91 23.29 9.66 -6.26
N ALA A 92 24.08 10.18 -7.20
CA ALA A 92 23.62 10.44 -8.57
C ALA A 92 23.13 9.15 -9.25
N GLU A 93 23.93 8.06 -9.21
CA GLU A 93 23.54 6.76 -9.77
C GLU A 93 22.27 6.19 -9.11
N ILE A 94 22.14 6.32 -7.78
CA ILE A 94 20.94 5.90 -7.05
C ILE A 94 19.72 6.67 -7.55
N MET A 95 19.83 8.00 -7.67
CA MET A 95 18.73 8.84 -8.08
C MET A 95 18.33 8.61 -9.54
N GLU A 96 19.31 8.46 -10.45
CA GLU A 96 19.06 8.08 -11.84
C GLU A 96 18.30 6.76 -11.92
N GLY A 97 18.77 5.71 -11.25
CA GLY A 97 18.10 4.41 -11.27
C GLY A 97 16.68 4.44 -10.67
N VAL A 98 16.42 5.33 -9.70
CA VAL A 98 15.06 5.54 -9.16
C VAL A 98 14.16 6.22 -10.18
N TYR A 99 14.64 7.24 -10.88
CA TYR A 99 13.86 7.90 -11.93
C TYR A 99 13.62 6.98 -13.14
N ASP A 100 14.63 6.21 -13.55
CA ASP A 100 14.49 5.22 -14.62
C ASP A 100 13.44 4.16 -14.30
N ALA A 101 13.41 3.67 -13.05
CA ALA A 101 12.39 2.72 -12.61
C ALA A 101 10.97 3.31 -12.67
N ARG A 102 10.82 4.62 -12.38
CA ARG A 102 9.53 5.34 -12.48
C ARG A 102 9.12 5.49 -13.94
N ILE A 103 10.03 5.90 -14.82
CA ILE A 103 9.78 6.02 -16.26
C ILE A 103 9.37 4.66 -16.85
N ALA A 104 10.11 3.59 -16.52
CA ALA A 104 9.80 2.24 -16.97
C ALA A 104 8.41 1.76 -16.48
N SER A 105 8.05 2.12 -15.24
CA SER A 105 6.72 1.84 -14.69
C SER A 105 5.61 2.55 -15.49
N ASP A 106 5.80 3.83 -15.81
CA ASP A 106 4.80 4.61 -16.56
C ASP A 106 4.66 4.10 -18.01
N GLN A 107 5.77 3.70 -18.64
CA GLN A 107 5.77 3.04 -19.95
C GLN A 107 5.01 1.70 -19.94
N LEU A 108 5.15 0.92 -18.87
CA LEU A 108 4.37 -0.30 -18.68
C LEU A 108 2.88 0.03 -18.55
N GLU A 109 2.49 1.02 -17.74
CA GLU A 109 1.09 1.42 -17.61
C GLU A 109 0.48 1.81 -18.96
N ARG A 110 1.22 2.59 -19.76
CA ARG A 110 0.78 2.97 -21.11
C ARG A 110 0.59 1.77 -22.02
N THR A 111 1.50 0.79 -21.95
CA THR A 111 1.41 -0.45 -22.75
C THR A 111 0.20 -1.28 -22.32
N TYR A 112 -0.06 -1.39 -21.02
CA TYR A 112 -1.17 -2.17 -20.48
C TYR A 112 -2.52 -1.50 -20.67
N TYR A 113 -2.58 -0.17 -20.76
CA TYR A 113 -3.78 0.55 -21.16
C TYR A 113 -4.31 0.05 -22.52
N GLU A 114 -3.42 -0.16 -23.51
CA GLU A 114 -3.82 -0.71 -24.81
C GLU A 114 -4.31 -2.16 -24.72
N LYS A 115 -3.81 -2.95 -23.76
CA LYS A 115 -4.35 -4.29 -23.47
C LYS A 115 -5.73 -4.20 -22.82
N TYR A 116 -5.93 -3.28 -21.88
CA TYR A 116 -7.20 -3.09 -21.18
C TYR A 116 -8.31 -2.63 -22.12
N LYS A 117 -8.03 -1.77 -23.10
CA LYS A 117 -9.00 -1.32 -24.10
C LYS A 117 -9.60 -2.46 -24.95
N LYS A 118 -8.87 -3.57 -25.09
CA LYS A 118 -9.36 -4.77 -25.79
C LYS A 118 -10.35 -5.58 -24.95
N ILE A 119 -10.47 -5.28 -23.65
CA ILE A 119 -11.25 -6.03 -22.68
C ILE A 119 -12.38 -5.18 -22.09
N LEU A 120 -12.11 -3.91 -21.79
CA LEU A 120 -12.98 -2.99 -21.08
C LEU A 120 -13.21 -1.71 -21.88
N SER A 121 -14.37 -1.08 -21.68
CA SER A 121 -14.61 0.28 -22.15
C SER A 121 -13.76 1.30 -21.39
N ASN A 122 -13.44 2.45 -22.02
CA ASN A 122 -12.67 3.52 -21.38
C ASN A 122 -13.30 3.99 -20.06
N LYS A 123 -14.64 4.02 -19.97
CA LYS A 123 -15.36 4.36 -18.74
C LYS A 123 -15.03 3.37 -17.61
N LYS A 124 -15.02 2.06 -17.90
CA LYS A 124 -14.68 1.03 -16.91
C LYS A 124 -13.21 1.10 -16.52
N ILE A 125 -12.30 1.34 -17.47
CA ILE A 125 -10.86 1.54 -17.18
C ILE A 125 -10.65 2.71 -16.22
N TYR A 126 -11.31 3.85 -16.48
CA TYR A 126 -11.28 4.99 -15.56
C TYR A 126 -11.77 4.63 -14.15
N MET A 127 -12.88 3.87 -14.06
CA MET A 127 -13.43 3.45 -12.77
C MET A 127 -12.51 2.47 -12.04
N VAL A 128 -11.81 1.58 -12.75
CA VAL A 128 -10.77 0.71 -12.18
C VAL A 128 -9.66 1.54 -11.55
N GLN A 129 -9.10 2.53 -12.26
CA GLN A 129 -8.06 3.40 -11.73
C GLN A 129 -8.53 4.16 -10.48
N LYS A 130 -9.75 4.71 -10.53
CA LYS A 130 -10.37 5.37 -9.38
C LYS A 130 -10.58 4.43 -8.20
N ALA A 131 -10.95 3.16 -8.46
CA ALA A 131 -11.11 2.15 -7.43
C ALA A 131 -9.76 1.80 -6.78
N GLU A 132 -8.71 1.63 -7.58
CA GLU A 132 -7.36 1.33 -7.08
C GLU A 132 -6.83 2.43 -6.15
N MET A 133 -6.97 3.70 -6.53
CA MET A 133 -6.59 4.84 -5.67
C MET A 133 -7.36 4.87 -4.34
N ARG A 134 -8.63 4.43 -4.35
CA ARG A 134 -9.47 4.38 -3.15
C ARG A 134 -9.20 3.15 -2.29
N PHE A 135 -8.88 2.03 -2.91
CA PHE A 135 -8.62 0.77 -2.21
C PHE A 135 -7.52 0.92 -1.16
N HIS A 136 -6.41 1.56 -1.52
CA HIS A 136 -5.31 1.84 -0.59
C HIS A 136 -5.77 2.70 0.61
N LYS A 137 -6.61 3.72 0.39
CA LYS A 137 -7.18 4.54 1.47
C LYS A 137 -8.12 3.74 2.37
N GLU A 138 -8.94 2.87 1.79
CA GLU A 138 -9.87 2.03 2.53
C GLU A 138 -9.16 0.97 3.38
N LEU A 139 -8.05 0.41 2.90
CA LEU A 139 -7.19 -0.48 3.69
C LEU A 139 -6.60 0.25 4.91
N LEU A 140 -6.09 1.47 4.73
CA LEU A 140 -5.53 2.28 5.82
C LEU A 140 -6.58 2.68 6.87
N LYS A 141 -7.83 2.95 6.46
CA LYS A 141 -8.91 3.24 7.41
C LYS A 141 -9.27 2.03 8.26
N LYS A 142 -9.32 0.84 7.66
CA LYS A 142 -9.63 -0.41 8.38
C LYS A 142 -8.52 -0.83 9.34
N ALA A 143 -7.27 -0.50 9.04
CA ALA A 143 -6.13 -0.78 9.93
C ALA A 143 -6.01 0.17 11.15
N LYS A 144 -6.82 1.23 11.22
CA LYS A 144 -6.85 2.20 12.33
C LYS A 144 -8.01 1.99 13.30
N LYS A 145 -8.90 1.04 13.01
CA LYS A 145 -9.96 0.57 13.91
C LYS A 145 -9.52 -0.73 14.53
#